data_AF-A0A9E5J246-F1
#
_entry.id   AF-A0A9E5J246-F1
#
_cell.length_a   1.000
_cell.length_b   1.000
_cell.length_c   1.000
_cell.angle_alpha   90.00
_cell.angle_beta   90.00
_cell.angle_gamma   90.00
#
_symmetry.space_group_name_H-M   'P 1'
#
loop_
_entity.id
_entity.type
_entity.pdbx_description
1 polymer ?
#
loop_
_entity_poly.entity_id
_entity_poly.type
_entity_poly.pdbx_seq_one_letter_code
_entity_poly.pdbx_strand_id
1 'polypeptide(L)'
;NNAIRQVWDYFAYYPIYWLEKTGNTSSTPKSQSYKGIDGLRCDFAQGLPSQFWEYTINKTRARKWDFIFMAESLDGFREVGGSKRHGVGYRSARHFDILNENIVFYWRDTFFGYPANGGAGTVKTPDTYLTFKAYDDRRVAFDNVTLLNNLVGHDEVFPHNDPYRMAYAYTQIAAIDGAPMLFYGQEAGAQNSKAGYGASEANFGSISANRNFAKYETNFGKVIPNFKTYNHMTNIWNGVARDWTLQAFYGRVNTARLNSPALQSQNVYFLSRKGTNSGYDSKMFAVGKVKTPGLAIQDSSQDIRFVFVNNNHWANTNVANTFDLNAAAPTGSGNYFGIERGRNYNVRDLVSEKPTNFVWSTSRTGADLLDNGLYVGLPYLPSGGTNSFQAHLLQIVDVTAPTLNPNFPSSATYGTTLTLSSANSANTSVTYSLVGGNTNKVSLSGNQLTINSGTGSVTVQAVVAATADRPGATNSGTIAFTKATQTITFGLSPNTALVGDPSRTLIATSVPGRTPTLTSSQPSVASITGNTLYINAAGSTTISASDPGDENYLPAEAVTQTLTVTAADFASLWGNQTPASDANGDGVPALVEYALGGNPNSNNLGVLP
;
A
#
# COMPACT_ATOMS: atom_id res chain seq x y z
N ASN A 1 47.52 -32.74 19.18
CA ASN A 1 47.24 -33.50 20.42
C ASN A 1 45.80 -34.04 20.32
N ASN A 2 45.60 -35.36 20.33
CA ASN A 2 44.31 -36.01 20.00
C ASN A 2 43.20 -35.68 21.03
N ALA A 3 43.56 -35.52 22.30
CA ALA A 3 42.61 -35.26 23.38
C ALA A 3 41.84 -33.93 23.24
N ILE A 4 42.51 -32.83 22.85
CA ILE A 4 41.86 -31.51 22.70
C ILE A 4 40.78 -31.59 21.60
N ARG A 5 41.10 -32.24 20.48
CA ARG A 5 40.15 -32.46 19.39
C ARG A 5 38.96 -33.28 19.85
N GLN A 6 39.18 -34.38 20.58
CA GLN A 6 38.11 -35.24 21.10
C GLN A 6 37.19 -34.46 22.05
N VAL A 7 37.73 -33.60 22.91
CA VAL A 7 36.94 -32.74 23.80
C VAL A 7 36.08 -31.77 22.99
N TRP A 8 36.66 -31.09 22.00
CA TRP A 8 35.91 -30.18 21.14
C TRP A 8 34.83 -30.91 20.36
N ASP A 9 35.14 -32.10 19.83
CA ASP A 9 34.19 -32.93 19.11
C ASP A 9 33.01 -33.36 19.97
N TYR A 10 33.27 -33.73 21.22
CA TYR A 10 32.25 -34.11 22.20
C TYR A 10 31.33 -32.95 22.53
N PHE A 11 31.87 -31.78 22.91
CA PHE A 11 31.04 -30.63 23.26
C PHE A 11 30.30 -30.05 22.05
N ALA A 12 30.94 -30.00 20.88
CA ALA A 12 30.30 -29.53 19.65
C ALA A 12 29.22 -30.50 19.13
N TYR A 13 29.14 -31.71 19.66
CA TYR A 13 28.03 -32.63 19.38
C TYR A 13 26.76 -32.29 20.17
N TYR A 14 26.84 -31.51 21.26
CA TYR A 14 25.67 -31.20 22.09
C TYR A 14 24.51 -30.54 21.30
N PRO A 15 24.73 -29.51 20.46
CA PRO A 15 23.65 -28.95 19.65
C PRO A 15 23.08 -29.97 18.65
N ILE A 16 23.96 -30.80 18.06
CA ILE A 16 23.57 -31.85 17.11
C ILE A 16 22.68 -32.91 17.77
N TYR A 17 23.06 -33.35 18.97
CA TYR A 17 22.27 -34.29 19.76
C TYR A 17 20.86 -33.75 19.98
N TRP A 18 20.72 -32.50 20.42
CA TRP A 18 19.40 -31.91 20.66
C TRP A 18 18.61 -31.70 19.39
N LEU A 19 19.25 -31.29 18.29
CA LEU A 19 18.62 -31.26 16.97
C LEU A 19 18.00 -32.62 16.62
N GLU A 20 18.75 -33.71 16.80
CA GLU A 20 18.25 -35.06 16.54
C GLU A 20 17.11 -35.46 17.47
N LYS A 21 17.23 -35.17 18.77
CA LYS A 21 16.18 -35.46 19.76
C LYS A 21 14.91 -34.64 19.56
N THR A 22 15.01 -33.49 18.91
CA THR A 22 13.87 -32.59 18.65
C THR A 22 13.40 -32.64 17.20
N GLY A 23 13.86 -33.63 16.43
CA GLY A 23 13.29 -33.97 15.12
C GLY A 23 14.03 -33.43 13.89
N ASN A 24 15.22 -32.84 14.07
CA ASN A 24 16.13 -32.44 13.00
C ASN A 24 17.29 -33.44 12.87
N THR A 25 16.99 -34.56 12.23
CA THR A 25 17.95 -35.65 11.98
C THR A 25 18.86 -35.35 10.77
N SER A 26 19.87 -36.20 10.54
CA SER A 26 20.78 -36.07 9.39
C SER A 26 20.08 -36.19 8.03
N SER A 27 18.89 -36.79 8.00
CA SER A 27 18.04 -36.92 6.81
C SER A 27 17.02 -35.78 6.65
N THR A 28 16.97 -34.83 7.61
CA THR A 28 16.02 -33.72 7.54
C THR A 28 16.42 -32.76 6.40
N PRO A 29 15.55 -32.52 5.40
CA PRO A 29 15.85 -31.60 4.32
C PRO A 29 16.07 -30.17 4.84
N LYS A 30 16.96 -29.41 4.20
CA LYS A 30 17.21 -27.99 4.57
C LYS A 30 15.96 -27.11 4.52
N SER A 31 14.97 -27.47 3.69
CA SER A 31 13.67 -26.79 3.60
C SER A 31 12.76 -27.02 4.82
N GLN A 32 13.07 -28.00 5.67
CA GLN A 32 12.34 -28.30 6.91
C GLN A 32 13.07 -27.73 8.13
N SER A 33 13.64 -26.52 8.02
CA SER A 33 14.41 -25.92 9.09
C SER A 33 13.58 -25.66 10.35
N TYR A 34 12.26 -25.54 10.27
CA TYR A 34 11.33 -25.45 11.40
C TYR A 34 11.33 -26.66 12.37
N LYS A 35 12.01 -27.76 12.02
CA LYS A 35 12.18 -28.92 12.89
C LYS A 35 13.43 -28.76 13.77
N GLY A 36 13.34 -29.28 14.98
CA GLY A 36 14.41 -29.21 15.97
C GLY A 36 14.36 -27.94 16.82
N ILE A 37 15.26 -27.84 17.80
CA ILE A 37 15.52 -26.57 18.49
C ILE A 37 16.17 -25.55 17.54
N ASP A 38 15.88 -24.27 17.75
CA ASP A 38 16.35 -23.19 16.87
C ASP A 38 17.59 -22.44 17.36
N GLY A 39 17.98 -22.62 18.62
CA GLY A 39 19.12 -21.91 19.14
C GLY A 39 19.57 -22.34 20.53
N LEU A 40 20.70 -21.76 20.95
CA LEU A 40 21.26 -21.92 22.30
C LEU A 40 21.63 -20.58 22.90
N ARG A 41 21.26 -20.39 24.18
CA ARG A 41 21.92 -19.42 25.07
C ARG A 41 23.13 -20.09 25.69
N CYS A 42 24.31 -19.60 25.36
CA CYS A 42 25.58 -20.11 25.84
C CYS A 42 26.01 -19.38 27.12
N ASP A 43 25.88 -20.08 28.26
CA ASP A 43 26.31 -19.62 29.58
C ASP A 43 27.81 -19.31 29.59
N PHE A 44 28.19 -18.20 30.23
CA PHE A 44 29.58 -17.75 30.36
C PHE A 44 30.43 -17.95 29.09
N ALA A 45 29.88 -17.60 27.91
CA ALA A 45 30.47 -17.90 26.60
C ALA A 45 31.89 -17.34 26.45
N GLN A 46 32.17 -16.22 27.12
CA GLN A 46 33.48 -15.58 27.21
C GLN A 46 34.60 -16.43 27.82
N GLY A 47 34.25 -17.51 28.54
CA GLY A 47 35.19 -18.42 29.19
C GLY A 47 35.81 -19.47 28.26
N LEU A 48 35.24 -19.70 27.08
CA LEU A 48 35.76 -20.67 26.10
C LEU A 48 36.50 -19.98 24.95
N PRO A 49 37.50 -20.64 24.32
CA PRO A 49 38.23 -20.07 23.18
C PRO A 49 37.33 -19.77 21.97
N SER A 50 37.59 -18.67 21.25
CA SER A 50 36.83 -18.31 20.04
C SER A 50 36.83 -19.43 18.99
N GLN A 51 37.96 -20.11 18.80
CA GLN A 51 38.08 -21.21 17.83
C GLN A 51 37.16 -22.40 18.16
N PHE A 52 36.90 -22.65 19.46
CA PHE A 52 35.94 -23.68 19.86
C PHE A 52 34.51 -23.27 19.46
N TRP A 53 34.15 -22.00 19.66
CA TRP A 53 32.85 -21.48 19.26
C TRP A 53 32.66 -21.49 17.75
N GLU A 54 33.65 -21.01 17.00
CA GLU A 54 33.66 -21.08 15.53
C GLU A 54 33.45 -22.53 15.06
N TYR A 55 34.16 -23.49 15.65
CA TYR A 55 34.00 -24.91 15.33
C TYR A 55 32.58 -25.42 15.64
N THR A 56 32.08 -25.14 16.83
CA THR A 56 30.75 -25.60 17.29
C THR A 56 29.62 -25.00 16.46
N ILE A 57 29.69 -23.70 16.17
CA ILE A 57 28.70 -22.98 15.36
C ILE A 57 28.69 -23.53 13.93
N ASN A 58 29.87 -23.68 13.30
CA ASN A 58 29.97 -24.22 11.95
C ASN A 58 29.49 -25.68 11.87
N LYS A 59 29.83 -26.52 12.86
CA LYS A 59 29.36 -27.90 12.93
C LYS A 59 27.84 -27.97 13.06
N THR A 60 27.24 -27.10 13.88
CA THR A 60 25.78 -27.01 14.07
C THR A 60 25.09 -26.51 12.80
N ARG A 61 25.62 -25.45 12.18
CA ARG A 61 25.06 -24.84 10.97
C ARG A 61 25.20 -25.69 9.72
N ALA A 62 26.16 -26.62 9.70
CA ALA A 62 26.21 -27.66 8.68
C ALA A 62 24.98 -28.59 8.73
N ARG A 63 24.34 -28.76 9.91
CA ARG A 63 23.07 -29.49 10.07
C ARG A 63 21.85 -28.60 9.89
N LYS A 64 21.80 -27.45 10.57
CA LYS A 64 20.69 -26.49 10.51
C LYS A 64 21.24 -25.08 10.32
N TRP A 65 21.14 -24.58 9.09
CA TRP A 65 21.83 -23.37 8.65
C TRP A 65 21.35 -22.10 9.39
N ASP A 66 20.10 -22.07 9.83
CA ASP A 66 19.43 -20.95 10.52
C ASP A 66 19.48 -21.07 12.05
N PHE A 67 20.37 -21.91 12.60
CA PHE A 67 20.53 -22.06 14.05
C PHE A 67 21.21 -20.83 14.69
N ILE A 68 20.59 -20.31 15.75
CA ILE A 68 21.01 -19.08 16.44
C ILE A 68 21.83 -19.41 17.70
N PHE A 69 22.97 -18.74 17.86
CA PHE A 69 23.77 -18.78 19.07
C PHE A 69 23.75 -17.42 19.76
N MET A 70 23.34 -17.40 21.02
CA MET A 70 23.43 -16.24 21.90
C MET A 70 24.55 -16.43 22.92
N ALA A 71 25.48 -15.49 23.00
CA ALA A 71 26.52 -15.50 24.02
C ALA A 71 26.09 -14.72 25.26
N GLU A 72 26.28 -15.30 26.44
CA GLU A 72 26.45 -14.51 27.65
C GLU A 72 27.91 -14.07 27.79
N SER A 73 28.13 -12.76 27.77
CA SER A 73 29.45 -12.15 27.93
C SER A 73 29.31 -10.84 28.72
N LEU A 74 29.28 -10.96 30.04
CA LEU A 74 28.98 -9.85 30.95
C LEU A 74 30.23 -9.14 31.51
N ASP A 75 31.43 -9.65 31.20
CA ASP A 75 32.65 -8.97 31.65
C ASP A 75 32.78 -7.64 30.89
N GLY A 76 33.03 -6.55 31.62
CA GLY A 76 33.02 -5.22 31.05
C GLY A 76 34.29 -4.80 30.34
N PHE A 77 34.53 -3.49 30.37
CA PHE A 77 35.75 -2.92 29.83
C PHE A 77 36.99 -3.49 30.53
N ARG A 78 38.04 -3.70 29.74
CA ARG A 78 39.40 -3.89 30.23
C ARG A 78 40.25 -2.72 29.75
N GLU A 79 41.12 -2.21 30.60
CA GLU A 79 42.15 -1.27 30.18
C GLU A 79 43.32 -2.02 29.55
N VAL A 80 43.65 -1.65 28.31
CA VAL A 80 44.80 -2.19 27.56
C VAL A 80 45.58 -1.00 27.02
N GLY A 81 46.80 -0.78 27.53
CA GLY A 81 47.64 0.35 27.14
C GLY A 81 46.99 1.71 27.41
N GLY A 82 46.30 1.88 28.55
CA GLY A 82 45.64 3.13 28.94
C GLY A 82 44.29 3.41 28.24
N SER A 83 43.84 2.52 27.35
CA SER A 83 42.54 2.65 26.66
C SER A 83 41.55 1.60 27.15
N LYS A 84 40.32 2.03 27.49
CA LYS A 84 39.21 1.13 27.81
C LYS A 84 38.73 0.41 26.54
N ARG A 85 38.69 -0.92 26.56
CA ARG A 85 38.22 -1.76 25.44
C ARG A 85 37.21 -2.78 25.94
N HIS A 86 36.13 -3.04 25.20
CA HIS A 86 35.18 -4.12 25.48
C HIS A 86 35.77 -5.51 25.14
N GLY A 87 36.87 -5.89 25.79
CA GLY A 87 37.74 -6.97 25.31
C GLY A 87 37.09 -8.36 25.21
N VAL A 88 36.15 -8.70 26.08
CA VAL A 88 35.46 -10.00 26.10
C VAL A 88 34.20 -10.01 25.22
N GLY A 89 33.31 -9.02 25.37
CA GLY A 89 32.10 -8.87 24.56
C GLY A 89 32.42 -8.74 23.08
N TYR A 90 33.48 -8.01 22.72
CA TYR A 90 33.95 -7.89 21.33
C TYR A 90 34.33 -9.24 20.72
N ARG A 91 34.98 -10.13 21.48
CA ARG A 91 35.35 -11.46 20.97
C ARG A 91 34.13 -12.32 20.70
N SER A 92 33.14 -12.24 21.58
CA SER A 92 31.85 -12.92 21.42
C SER A 92 31.07 -12.35 20.23
N ALA A 93 31.08 -11.03 20.03
CA ALA A 93 30.38 -10.32 18.95
C ALA A 93 30.73 -10.85 17.55
N ARG A 94 31.99 -11.30 17.36
CA ARG A 94 32.49 -11.73 16.04
C ARG A 94 31.92 -13.08 15.56
N HIS A 95 31.36 -13.89 16.46
CA HIS A 95 30.94 -15.26 16.12
C HIS A 95 29.50 -15.59 16.53
N PHE A 96 28.96 -14.90 17.54
CA PHE A 96 27.59 -15.11 18.02
C PHE A 96 26.62 -14.14 17.36
N ASP A 97 25.36 -14.57 17.22
CA ASP A 97 24.32 -13.76 16.58
C ASP A 97 23.73 -12.72 17.54
N ILE A 98 23.66 -13.08 18.82
CA ILE A 98 23.10 -12.24 19.88
C ILE A 98 24.07 -12.18 21.06
N LEU A 99 24.27 -10.99 21.62
CA LEU A 99 25.03 -10.78 22.84
C LEU A 99 24.14 -10.41 24.03
N ASN A 100 24.06 -11.29 25.02
CA ASN A 100 23.73 -10.90 26.39
C ASN A 100 24.99 -10.29 27.02
N GLU A 101 25.10 -8.97 26.90
CA GLU A 101 26.23 -8.17 27.36
C GLU A 101 25.89 -7.46 28.68
N ASN A 102 26.88 -6.83 29.29
CA ASN A 102 26.77 -6.15 30.58
C ASN A 102 25.91 -4.86 30.59
N ILE A 103 25.18 -4.56 29.51
CA ILE A 103 24.22 -3.45 29.43
C ILE A 103 23.15 -3.52 30.54
N VAL A 104 22.84 -4.70 31.06
CA VAL A 104 21.97 -4.88 32.23
C VAL A 104 22.47 -4.11 33.47
N PHE A 105 23.79 -3.96 33.64
CA PHE A 105 24.39 -3.19 34.74
C PHE A 105 24.25 -1.68 34.55
N TYR A 106 24.22 -1.20 33.30
CA TYR A 106 23.85 0.18 33.03
C TYR A 106 22.44 0.45 33.57
N TRP A 107 21.48 -0.40 33.23
CA TRP A 107 20.11 -0.26 33.71
C TRP A 107 20.05 -0.31 35.24
N ARG A 108 20.59 -1.36 35.86
CA ARG A 108 20.57 -1.54 37.31
C ARG A 108 21.27 -0.40 38.08
N ASP A 109 22.53 -0.12 37.77
CA ASP A 109 23.40 0.72 38.61
C ASP A 109 23.39 2.21 38.20
N THR A 110 23.15 2.49 36.92
CA THR A 110 23.23 3.85 36.37
C THR A 110 21.85 4.44 36.15
N PHE A 111 20.96 3.74 35.45
CA PHE A 111 19.62 4.24 35.17
C PHE A 111 18.74 4.22 36.43
N PHE A 112 18.65 3.08 37.13
CA PHE A 112 17.84 2.96 38.34
C PHE A 112 18.60 3.33 39.63
N GLY A 113 19.90 3.03 39.68
CA GLY A 113 20.71 3.23 40.88
C GLY A 113 20.52 2.16 41.96
N TYR A 114 20.00 0.98 41.59
CA TYR A 114 19.69 -0.10 42.51
C TYR A 114 20.94 -0.91 42.86
N PRO A 115 21.28 -1.08 44.16
CA PRO A 115 22.45 -1.84 44.56
C PRO A 115 22.20 -3.35 44.40
N ALA A 116 23.07 -4.04 43.67
CA ALA A 116 22.94 -5.47 43.38
C ALA A 116 22.73 -6.35 44.64
N ASN A 117 23.38 -6.01 45.76
CA ASN A 117 23.41 -6.82 46.99
C ASN A 117 22.47 -6.30 48.11
N GLY A 118 21.51 -5.44 47.79
CA GLY A 118 20.41 -5.12 48.71
C GLY A 118 20.71 -4.16 49.87
N GLY A 119 21.55 -3.15 49.63
CA GLY A 119 21.77 -2.05 50.58
C GLY A 119 20.77 -0.89 50.44
N ALA A 120 20.92 0.12 51.30
CA ALA A 120 20.26 1.42 51.15
C ALA A 120 20.93 2.22 50.02
N GLY A 121 20.73 1.81 48.76
CA GLY A 121 21.16 2.59 47.60
C GLY A 121 20.25 3.80 47.39
N THR A 122 20.75 4.87 46.76
CA THR A 122 19.95 6.06 46.43
C THR A 122 19.42 5.96 45.01
N VAL A 123 18.13 6.24 44.82
CA VAL A 123 17.55 6.35 43.47
C VAL A 123 18.32 7.40 42.68
N LYS A 124 18.78 7.02 41.48
CA LYS A 124 19.32 8.00 40.54
C LYS A 124 18.19 8.63 39.74
N THR A 125 18.34 9.93 39.46
CA THR A 125 17.52 10.56 38.42
C THR A 125 17.99 9.97 37.09
N PRO A 126 17.15 9.23 36.35
CA PRO A 126 17.63 8.59 35.14
C PRO A 126 17.90 9.66 34.09
N ASP A 127 18.97 9.48 33.33
CA ASP A 127 19.44 10.44 32.34
C ASP A 127 19.41 9.79 30.96
N THR A 128 18.55 10.35 30.10
CA THR A 128 18.39 9.94 28.71
C THR A 128 19.72 9.93 27.94
N TYR A 129 20.58 10.92 28.13
CA TYR A 129 21.86 11.01 27.44
C TYR A 129 22.78 9.83 27.77
N LEU A 130 22.80 9.40 29.04
CA LEU A 130 23.60 8.25 29.44
C LEU A 130 23.07 6.95 28.82
N THR A 131 21.75 6.81 28.64
CA THR A 131 21.17 5.67 27.92
C THR A 131 21.65 5.69 26.47
N PHE A 132 21.55 6.84 25.81
CA PHE A 132 21.95 6.97 24.41
C PHE A 132 23.41 6.63 24.22
N LYS A 133 24.28 7.19 25.08
CA LYS A 133 25.71 6.91 25.09
C LYS A 133 26.01 5.43 25.31
N ALA A 134 25.35 4.78 26.28
CA ALA A 134 25.59 3.36 26.58
C ALA A 134 25.31 2.45 25.37
N TYR A 135 24.29 2.77 24.58
CA TYR A 135 23.96 2.03 23.36
C TYR A 135 24.88 2.42 22.18
N ASP A 136 25.20 3.70 22.04
CA ASP A 136 26.08 4.18 20.96
C ASP A 136 27.51 3.64 21.10
N ASP A 137 28.05 3.63 22.33
CA ASP A 137 29.35 3.03 22.64
C ASP A 137 29.40 1.55 22.20
N ARG A 138 28.29 0.81 22.32
CA ARG A 138 28.20 -0.61 21.95
C ARG A 138 28.04 -0.84 20.45
N ARG A 139 27.33 0.04 19.76
CA ARG A 139 27.27 0.02 18.29
C ARG A 139 28.67 0.14 17.70
N VAL A 140 29.45 1.08 18.23
CA VAL A 140 30.85 1.28 17.85
C VAL A 140 31.72 0.09 18.28
N ALA A 141 31.51 -0.43 19.48
CA ALA A 141 32.37 -1.48 20.03
C ALA A 141 32.16 -2.86 19.40
N PHE A 142 30.96 -3.17 18.89
CA PHE A 142 30.58 -4.53 18.48
C PHE A 142 30.12 -4.64 17.02
N ASP A 143 30.43 -3.65 16.19
CA ASP A 143 30.04 -3.60 14.78
C ASP A 143 28.54 -3.90 14.55
N ASN A 144 27.69 -3.33 15.42
CA ASN A 144 26.24 -3.51 15.41
C ASN A 144 25.71 -4.96 15.55
N VAL A 145 26.41 -5.84 16.29
CA VAL A 145 25.83 -7.13 16.71
C VAL A 145 24.53 -6.92 17.50
N THR A 146 23.57 -7.84 17.36
CA THR A 146 22.31 -7.76 18.10
C THR A 146 22.56 -7.91 19.60
N LEU A 147 22.21 -6.89 20.38
CA LEU A 147 22.23 -7.00 21.84
C LEU A 147 20.94 -7.66 22.33
N LEU A 148 21.05 -8.55 23.31
CA LEU A 148 19.91 -8.90 24.15
C LEU A 148 19.70 -7.72 25.11
N ASN A 149 18.59 -6.99 24.93
CA ASN A 149 18.24 -5.90 25.80
C ASN A 149 17.41 -6.43 26.97
N ASN A 150 18.05 -6.63 28.11
CA ASN A 150 17.42 -7.10 29.34
C ASN A 150 17.56 -6.06 30.45
N LEU A 151 16.51 -5.94 31.27
CA LEU A 151 16.51 -5.11 32.48
C LEU A 151 16.82 -5.93 33.74
N VAL A 152 16.63 -7.23 33.66
CA VAL A 152 16.79 -8.22 34.73
C VAL A 152 17.06 -9.59 34.08
N GLY A 153 17.51 -10.57 34.84
CA GLY A 153 17.75 -11.94 34.39
C GLY A 153 17.73 -12.90 35.56
N HIS A 154 17.99 -14.18 35.33
CA HIS A 154 17.99 -15.17 36.41
C HIS A 154 19.09 -14.92 37.45
N ASP A 155 20.20 -14.26 37.06
CA ASP A 155 21.29 -13.88 37.95
C ASP A 155 21.23 -12.44 38.46
N GLU A 156 20.17 -11.70 38.12
CA GLU A 156 20.03 -10.28 38.44
C GLU A 156 18.76 -9.99 39.23
N VAL A 157 18.85 -8.98 40.09
CA VAL A 157 17.70 -8.44 40.83
C VAL A 157 16.86 -7.56 39.91
N PHE A 158 15.58 -7.40 40.24
CA PHE A 158 14.80 -6.34 39.61
C PHE A 158 15.44 -4.99 39.99
N PRO A 159 15.78 -4.13 39.02
CA PRO A 159 16.42 -2.86 39.32
C PRO A 159 15.44 -1.83 39.91
N HIS A 160 14.17 -2.20 40.08
CA HIS A 160 13.17 -1.42 40.80
C HIS A 160 12.01 -2.32 41.27
N ASN A 161 11.35 -2.00 42.38
CA ASN A 161 10.23 -2.80 42.90
C ASN A 161 8.88 -2.37 42.33
N ASP A 162 8.71 -1.13 41.88
CA ASP A 162 7.53 -0.73 41.10
C ASP A 162 7.54 -1.40 39.70
N PRO A 163 6.58 -2.30 39.41
CA PRO A 163 6.55 -3.02 38.14
C PRO A 163 6.18 -2.13 36.95
N TYR A 164 5.48 -1.00 37.14
CA TYR A 164 5.19 -0.08 36.04
C TYR A 164 6.44 0.64 35.57
N ARG A 165 7.35 0.98 36.48
CA ARG A 165 8.67 1.55 36.11
C ARG A 165 9.49 0.57 35.27
N MET A 166 9.39 -0.73 35.58
CA MET A 166 9.99 -1.79 34.76
C MET A 166 9.34 -1.90 33.38
N ALA A 167 8.02 -1.77 33.30
CA ALA A 167 7.29 -1.77 32.02
C ALA A 167 7.66 -0.57 31.14
N TYR A 168 7.81 0.62 31.70
CA TYR A 168 8.21 1.81 30.96
C TYR A 168 9.66 1.72 30.48
N ALA A 169 10.59 1.24 31.31
CA ALA A 169 11.95 0.95 30.87
C ALA A 169 11.96 -0.13 29.78
N TYR A 170 11.05 -1.11 29.84
CA TYR A 170 10.89 -2.11 28.79
C TYR A 170 10.49 -1.48 27.45
N THR A 171 9.61 -0.47 27.47
CA THR A 171 9.28 0.28 26.25
C THR A 171 10.52 0.95 25.62
N GLN A 172 11.47 1.41 26.44
CA GLN A 172 12.73 1.99 25.93
C GLN A 172 13.60 0.93 25.24
N ILE A 173 13.85 -0.21 25.90
CA ILE A 173 14.65 -1.28 25.29
C ILE A 173 13.96 -1.94 24.09
N ALA A 174 12.64 -1.88 24.01
CA ALA A 174 11.86 -2.32 22.85
C ALA A 174 11.87 -1.30 21.70
N ALA A 175 12.29 -0.06 21.95
CA ALA A 175 12.42 0.99 20.92
C ALA A 175 13.84 1.08 20.36
N ILE A 176 14.85 0.70 21.15
CA ILE A 176 16.25 0.69 20.72
C ILE A 176 16.55 -0.59 19.93
N ASP A 177 17.61 -0.55 19.13
CA ASP A 177 18.14 -1.72 18.43
C ASP A 177 18.52 -2.84 19.41
N GLY A 178 18.32 -4.10 18.98
CA GLY A 178 18.49 -5.30 19.79
C GLY A 178 17.22 -6.15 19.96
N ALA A 179 17.36 -7.23 20.73
CA ALA A 179 16.29 -8.15 21.09
C ALA A 179 15.84 -7.86 22.53
N PRO A 180 14.69 -7.19 22.74
CA PRO A 180 14.18 -6.98 24.10
C PRO A 180 13.79 -8.31 24.75
N MET A 181 14.21 -8.50 26.00
CA MET A 181 13.91 -9.68 26.79
C MET A 181 12.93 -9.34 27.91
N LEU A 182 11.84 -10.11 28.00
CA LEU A 182 10.94 -10.10 29.14
C LEU A 182 11.29 -11.27 30.05
N PHE A 183 11.60 -10.99 31.31
CA PHE A 183 11.80 -12.01 32.33
C PHE A 183 10.45 -12.48 32.89
N TYR A 184 10.29 -13.79 33.06
CA TYR A 184 9.03 -14.38 33.50
C TYR A 184 8.55 -13.76 34.83
N GLY A 185 7.28 -13.37 34.86
CA GLY A 185 6.65 -12.72 36.00
C GLY A 185 6.63 -11.20 35.94
N GLN A 186 7.43 -10.54 35.09
CA GLN A 186 7.31 -9.10 34.87
C GLN A 186 5.91 -8.71 34.39
N GLU A 187 5.34 -9.50 33.50
CA GLU A 187 3.99 -9.38 32.97
C GLU A 187 2.88 -9.51 34.03
N ALA A 188 3.21 -10.08 35.19
CA ALA A 188 2.31 -10.26 36.32
C ALA A 188 2.69 -9.36 37.52
N GLY A 189 3.71 -8.51 37.38
CA GLY A 189 4.17 -7.58 38.40
C GLY A 189 5.10 -8.17 39.45
N ALA A 190 5.92 -9.16 39.11
CA ALA A 190 6.91 -9.75 40.01
C ALA A 190 7.88 -8.69 40.57
N GLN A 191 8.29 -8.88 41.83
CA GLN A 191 9.18 -7.98 42.57
C GLN A 191 10.33 -8.73 43.24
N ASN A 192 11.38 -8.00 43.65
CA ASN A 192 12.46 -8.53 44.48
C ASN A 192 11.94 -9.11 45.79
N SER A 193 12.64 -10.11 46.34
CA SER A 193 12.30 -10.76 47.62
C SER A 193 12.06 -9.76 48.75
N LYS A 194 10.87 -9.78 49.38
CA LYS A 194 10.58 -8.97 50.58
C LYS A 194 11.54 -9.26 51.71
N ALA A 195 11.86 -10.55 51.93
CA ALA A 195 12.80 -10.97 52.96
C ALA A 195 14.24 -10.52 52.68
N GLY A 196 14.63 -10.48 51.40
CA GLY A 196 15.98 -10.08 50.98
C GLY A 196 16.19 -8.57 50.85
N TYR A 197 15.15 -7.81 50.48
CA TYR A 197 15.27 -6.40 50.06
C TYR A 197 14.28 -5.45 50.76
N GLY A 198 13.68 -5.86 51.89
CA GLY A 198 12.79 -4.98 52.67
C GLY A 198 13.44 -3.66 53.07
N ALA A 199 14.75 -3.64 53.35
CA ALA A 199 15.50 -2.43 53.66
C ALA A 199 15.61 -1.45 52.47
N SER A 200 15.38 -1.91 51.24
CA SER A 200 15.49 -1.11 50.01
C SER A 200 14.17 -0.44 49.61
N GLU A 201 13.05 -0.72 50.30
CA GLU A 201 11.72 -0.23 49.94
C GLU A 201 11.57 1.28 49.96
N ALA A 202 12.28 1.96 50.88
CA ALA A 202 12.23 3.41 51.01
C ALA A 202 12.69 4.13 49.73
N ASN A 203 13.61 3.52 48.98
CA ASN A 203 14.20 4.10 47.79
C ASN A 203 13.60 3.51 46.51
N PHE A 204 13.38 2.20 46.44
CA PHE A 204 13.03 1.53 45.17
C PHE A 204 11.58 1.02 45.11
N GLY A 205 10.78 1.42 46.09
CA GLY A 205 9.37 1.15 46.20
C GLY A 205 9.00 -0.10 46.99
N SER A 206 7.74 -0.15 47.40
CA SER A 206 7.21 -1.20 48.26
C SER A 206 7.24 -2.56 47.58
N ILE A 207 7.63 -3.56 48.34
CA ILE A 207 7.60 -4.97 47.99
C ILE A 207 6.40 -5.62 48.67
N SER A 208 5.56 -6.26 47.87
CA SER A 208 4.51 -7.16 48.33
C SER A 208 5.03 -8.60 48.34
N ALA A 209 4.93 -9.28 49.48
CA ALA A 209 5.27 -10.70 49.59
C ALA A 209 4.45 -11.58 48.63
N ASN A 210 3.26 -11.12 48.24
CA ASN A 210 2.40 -11.83 47.29
C ASN A 210 2.87 -11.66 45.83
N ARG A 211 3.80 -10.73 45.54
CA ARG A 211 4.43 -10.54 44.22
C ARG A 211 5.84 -11.17 44.15
N ASN A 212 6.20 -11.98 45.14
CA ASN A 212 7.47 -12.67 45.20
C ASN A 212 7.38 -14.11 44.67
N PHE A 213 8.47 -14.59 44.08
CA PHE A 213 8.68 -16.03 43.89
C PHE A 213 8.65 -16.74 45.25
N ALA A 214 8.19 -17.98 45.30
CA ALA A 214 8.13 -18.68 46.59
C ALA A 214 9.50 -19.21 47.05
N LYS A 215 10.48 -19.30 46.15
CA LYS A 215 11.84 -19.74 46.48
C LYS A 215 12.86 -18.77 45.89
N TYR A 216 13.79 -18.37 46.74
CA TYR A 216 14.96 -17.58 46.38
C TYR A 216 16.22 -18.35 46.77
N GLU A 217 17.32 -18.02 46.11
CA GLU A 217 18.67 -18.40 46.53
C GLU A 217 19.57 -17.17 46.64
N THR A 218 20.66 -17.30 47.38
CA THR A 218 21.73 -16.30 47.36
C THR A 218 22.74 -16.69 46.29
N ASN A 219 22.87 -15.87 45.25
CA ASN A 219 23.86 -16.04 44.19
C ASN A 219 24.69 -14.77 44.08
N PHE A 220 26.02 -14.88 44.21
CA PHE A 220 26.95 -13.74 44.20
C PHE A 220 26.55 -12.57 45.13
N GLY A 221 25.95 -12.87 46.29
CA GLY A 221 25.49 -11.85 47.26
C GLY A 221 24.11 -11.25 46.96
N LYS A 222 23.44 -11.71 45.91
CA LYS A 222 22.10 -11.27 45.49
C LYS A 222 21.06 -12.32 45.87
N VAL A 223 19.92 -11.90 46.42
CA VAL A 223 18.77 -12.78 46.64
C VAL A 223 17.91 -12.82 45.36
N ILE A 224 18.05 -13.88 44.57
CA ILE A 224 17.42 -14.04 43.25
C ILE A 224 16.45 -15.22 43.22
N PRO A 225 15.47 -15.27 42.32
CA PRO A 225 14.58 -16.42 42.18
C PRO A 225 15.38 -17.71 41.97
N ASN A 226 15.06 -18.77 42.72
CA ASN A 226 15.77 -20.04 42.60
C ASN A 226 15.40 -20.73 41.28
N PHE A 227 16.35 -20.80 40.36
CA PHE A 227 16.14 -21.40 39.03
C PHE A 227 16.69 -22.84 38.92
N LYS A 228 17.48 -23.29 39.91
CA LYS A 228 18.15 -24.61 39.90
C LYS A 228 17.22 -25.77 40.30
N THR A 229 16.11 -25.48 40.96
CA THR A 229 15.13 -26.49 41.38
C THR A 229 13.84 -26.33 40.58
N TYR A 230 12.93 -25.48 41.07
CA TYR A 230 11.66 -25.17 40.42
C TYR A 230 11.33 -23.70 40.66
N ASN A 231 11.14 -22.97 39.56
CA ASN A 231 10.67 -21.59 39.56
C ASN A 231 9.21 -21.53 40.03
N HIS A 232 9.00 -21.41 41.34
CA HIS A 232 7.68 -21.41 41.94
C HIS A 232 7.03 -20.02 41.92
N MET A 233 6.29 -19.73 40.84
CA MET A 233 5.60 -18.46 40.62
C MET A 233 4.17 -18.40 41.20
N THR A 234 3.71 -19.44 41.88
CA THR A 234 2.31 -19.57 42.35
C THR A 234 1.81 -18.35 43.13
N ASN A 235 2.66 -17.72 43.96
CA ASN A 235 2.28 -16.50 44.69
C ASN A 235 1.94 -15.34 43.75
N ILE A 236 2.76 -15.16 42.70
CA ILE A 236 2.58 -14.13 41.67
C ILE A 236 1.33 -14.44 40.83
N TRP A 237 1.06 -15.71 40.53
CA TRP A 237 -0.03 -16.11 39.63
C TRP A 237 -1.39 -16.25 40.33
N ASN A 238 -1.42 -16.50 41.63
CA ASN A 238 -2.65 -16.59 42.41
C ASN A 238 -3.25 -15.19 42.58
N GLY A 239 -4.50 -15.03 42.15
CA GLY A 239 -5.09 -13.74 41.73
C GLY A 239 -5.19 -12.58 42.72
N VAL A 240 -4.68 -12.69 43.94
CA VAL A 240 -4.72 -11.64 44.98
C VAL A 240 -3.63 -10.58 44.83
N ALA A 241 -2.60 -10.78 44.01
CA ALA A 241 -1.48 -9.82 43.88
C ALA A 241 -0.97 -9.55 42.47
N ARG A 242 -1.49 -10.29 41.47
CA ARG A 242 -1.15 -10.11 40.06
C ARG A 242 -1.78 -8.87 39.45
N ASP A 243 -1.11 -8.32 38.46
CA ASP A 243 -1.58 -7.17 37.71
C ASP A 243 -1.54 -7.44 36.20
N TRP A 244 -2.65 -7.94 35.65
CA TRP A 244 -2.75 -8.26 34.22
C TRP A 244 -2.79 -7.04 33.31
N THR A 245 -2.90 -5.83 33.88
CA THR A 245 -2.75 -4.61 33.08
C THR A 245 -1.33 -4.50 32.51
N LEU A 246 -0.33 -5.00 33.24
CA LEU A 246 1.05 -5.08 32.78
C LEU A 246 1.17 -6.04 31.60
N GLN A 247 0.60 -7.24 31.67
CA GLN A 247 0.61 -8.17 30.54
C GLN A 247 -0.01 -7.55 29.29
N ALA A 248 -1.14 -6.84 29.43
CA ALA A 248 -1.75 -6.13 28.31
C ALA A 248 -0.81 -5.03 27.76
N PHE A 249 -0.17 -4.25 28.63
CA PHE A 249 0.79 -3.21 28.24
C PHE A 249 2.02 -3.78 27.53
N TYR A 250 2.69 -4.78 28.12
CA TYR A 250 3.79 -5.51 27.50
C TYR A 250 3.37 -6.12 26.15
N GLY A 251 2.16 -6.68 26.10
CA GLY A 251 1.53 -7.20 24.88
C GLY A 251 1.47 -6.12 23.80
N ARG A 252 0.95 -4.93 24.11
CA ARG A 252 0.88 -3.81 23.15
C ARG A 252 2.26 -3.34 22.69
N VAL A 253 3.24 -3.21 23.59
CA VAL A 253 4.63 -2.87 23.22
C VAL A 253 5.20 -3.91 22.24
N ASN A 254 5.03 -5.21 22.54
CA ASN A 254 5.53 -6.29 21.71
C ASN A 254 4.80 -6.38 20.37
N THR A 255 3.48 -6.21 20.35
CA THR A 255 2.68 -6.15 19.12
C THR A 255 3.10 -4.97 18.24
N ALA A 256 3.34 -3.79 18.84
CA ALA A 256 3.83 -2.63 18.11
C ALA A 256 5.20 -2.91 17.47
N ARG A 257 6.13 -3.52 18.21
CA ARG A 257 7.45 -3.93 17.69
C ARG A 257 7.36 -4.99 16.60
N LEU A 258 6.53 -6.02 16.78
CA LEU A 258 6.34 -7.11 15.82
C LEU A 258 5.81 -6.60 14.47
N ASN A 259 4.91 -5.61 14.51
CA ASN A 259 4.26 -5.04 13.33
C ASN A 259 4.98 -3.80 12.77
N SER A 260 6.20 -3.49 13.21
CA SER A 260 6.94 -2.29 12.79
C SER A 260 8.36 -2.63 12.35
N PRO A 261 8.61 -2.69 11.03
CA PRO A 261 9.97 -2.75 10.48
C PRO A 261 10.86 -1.62 11.01
N ALA A 262 10.31 -0.44 11.32
CA ALA A 262 11.06 0.66 11.91
C ALA A 262 11.58 0.33 13.31
N LEU A 263 10.77 -0.26 14.19
CA LEU A 263 11.22 -0.64 15.53
C LEU A 263 12.28 -1.76 15.47
N GLN A 264 12.16 -2.66 14.50
CA GLN A 264 13.09 -3.76 14.26
C GLN A 264 14.39 -3.33 13.57
N SER A 265 14.44 -2.13 12.96
CA SER A 265 15.62 -1.63 12.25
C SER A 265 16.67 -1.08 13.22
N GLN A 266 17.90 -0.90 12.72
CA GLN A 266 18.99 -0.23 13.44
C GLN A 266 18.90 1.31 13.36
N ASN A 267 17.98 1.84 12.54
CA ASN A 267 17.84 3.28 12.27
C ASN A 267 17.10 3.95 13.43
N VAL A 268 17.83 4.30 14.47
CA VAL A 268 17.35 5.12 15.59
C VAL A 268 17.91 6.54 15.49
N TYR A 269 17.03 7.51 15.74
CA TYR A 269 17.38 8.91 15.85
C TYR A 269 17.01 9.41 17.24
N PHE A 270 17.98 9.90 17.99
CA PHE A 270 17.76 10.46 19.32
C PHE A 270 17.21 11.89 19.18
N LEU A 271 15.98 12.11 19.62
CA LEU A 271 15.29 13.38 19.39
C LEU A 271 15.78 14.45 20.37
N SER A 272 16.22 15.58 19.82
CA SER A 272 16.48 16.80 20.59
C SER A 272 15.18 17.54 20.88
N ARG A 273 15.20 18.38 21.92
CA ARG A 273 14.13 19.34 22.15
C ARG A 273 14.11 20.38 21.02
N LYS A 274 12.95 20.95 20.72
CA LYS A 274 12.81 22.01 19.71
C LYS A 274 13.31 23.35 20.27
N GLY A 275 14.11 24.08 19.48
CA GLY A 275 14.64 25.43 19.79
C GLY A 275 16.15 25.55 19.59
N THR A 276 16.72 26.76 19.69
CA THR A 276 18.17 27.00 19.58
C THR A 276 18.96 26.43 20.75
N ASN A 277 20.07 25.71 20.47
CA ASN A 277 20.93 25.04 21.47
C ASN A 277 20.20 24.02 22.36
N SER A 278 19.15 23.42 21.83
CA SER A 278 18.31 22.47 22.55
C SER A 278 18.92 21.07 22.49
N GLY A 279 19.52 20.63 23.60
CA GLY A 279 19.96 19.23 23.76
C GLY A 279 18.80 18.26 24.01
N TYR A 280 19.14 17.00 24.31
CA TYR A 280 18.18 15.98 24.74
C TYR A 280 17.43 16.40 26.01
N ASP A 281 16.23 15.83 26.21
CA ASP A 281 15.51 15.95 27.48
C ASP A 281 16.04 14.90 28.46
N SER A 282 16.57 15.33 29.60
CA SER A 282 17.11 14.41 30.61
C SER A 282 16.02 13.59 31.31
N LYS A 283 14.78 14.09 31.36
CA LYS A 283 13.64 13.46 32.05
C LYS A 283 12.73 12.66 31.12
N MET A 284 12.91 12.76 29.81
CA MET A 284 12.12 12.01 28.84
C MET A 284 13.01 11.32 27.82
N PHE A 285 12.93 9.99 27.78
CA PHE A 285 13.47 9.21 26.68
C PHE A 285 12.69 9.58 25.41
N ALA A 286 13.38 9.93 24.33
CA ALA A 286 12.75 10.37 23.08
C ALA A 286 13.55 9.88 21.87
N VAL A 287 12.95 9.00 21.07
CA VAL A 287 13.57 8.46 19.84
C VAL A 287 12.60 8.43 18.68
N GLY A 288 13.11 8.74 17.49
CA GLY A 288 12.47 8.42 16.22
C GLY A 288 13.09 7.16 15.63
N LYS A 289 12.25 6.28 15.09
CA LYS A 289 12.61 5.03 14.44
C LYS A 289 12.05 5.06 13.04
N VAL A 290 12.86 4.69 12.06
CA VAL A 290 12.48 4.73 10.63
C VAL A 290 12.93 3.44 9.96
N LYS A 291 12.19 2.94 8.98
CA LYS A 291 12.67 1.84 8.16
C LYS A 291 13.73 2.33 7.18
N THR A 292 13.41 3.34 6.38
CA THR A 292 14.31 3.95 5.40
C THR A 292 14.44 5.45 5.67
N PRO A 293 15.57 5.94 6.22
CA PRO A 293 15.74 7.37 6.51
C PRO A 293 15.51 8.25 5.27
N GLY A 294 14.74 9.33 5.42
CA GLY A 294 14.44 10.29 4.36
C GLY A 294 13.37 9.88 3.35
N LEU A 295 12.94 8.61 3.32
CA LEU A 295 11.85 8.17 2.45
C LEU A 295 10.51 8.74 2.93
N ALA A 296 9.69 9.24 2.01
CA ALA A 296 8.45 9.93 2.33
C ALA A 296 7.44 9.02 3.06
N ILE A 297 6.67 9.58 4.00
CA ILE A 297 5.74 8.82 4.87
C ILE A 297 4.67 8.06 4.08
N GLN A 298 4.20 8.63 2.96
CA GLN A 298 3.15 8.03 2.14
C GLN A 298 3.63 6.86 1.26
N ASP A 299 4.94 6.60 1.22
CA ASP A 299 5.46 5.42 0.54
C ASP A 299 5.02 4.15 1.30
N SER A 300 4.43 3.19 0.59
CA SER A 300 3.87 1.98 1.20
C SER A 300 4.92 1.08 1.85
N SER A 301 6.19 1.25 1.49
CA SER A 301 7.29 0.52 2.09
C SER A 301 7.85 1.20 3.34
N GLN A 302 7.49 2.46 3.61
CA GLN A 302 7.99 3.24 4.73
C GLN A 302 7.29 2.88 6.04
N ASP A 303 8.03 2.96 7.14
CA ASP A 303 7.52 2.78 8.49
C ASP A 303 8.22 3.75 9.44
N ILE A 304 7.47 4.51 10.23
CA ILE A 304 8.02 5.52 11.15
C ILE A 304 7.33 5.45 12.51
N ARG A 305 8.12 5.41 13.58
CA ARG A 305 7.65 5.43 14.97
C ARG A 305 8.40 6.48 15.77
N PHE A 306 7.70 7.10 16.72
CA PHE A 306 8.32 7.94 17.74
C PHE A 306 8.01 7.36 19.11
N VAL A 307 9.03 7.19 19.95
CA VAL A 307 8.87 6.59 21.28
C VAL A 307 9.28 7.60 22.33
N PHE A 308 8.38 7.85 23.28
CA PHE A 308 8.58 8.76 24.38
C PHE A 308 8.31 8.05 25.70
N VAL A 309 9.19 8.15 26.68
CA VAL A 309 8.99 7.51 28.00
C VAL A 309 9.44 8.44 29.11
N ASN A 310 8.64 8.55 30.16
CA ASN A 310 9.00 9.33 31.34
C ASN A 310 10.09 8.59 32.13
N ASN A 311 11.29 9.15 32.15
CA ASN A 311 12.40 8.62 32.93
C ASN A 311 12.24 8.88 34.43
N ASN A 312 11.43 9.87 34.82
CA ASN A 312 11.23 10.29 36.21
C ASN A 312 9.88 9.85 36.80
N HIS A 313 9.42 8.64 36.47
CA HIS A 313 8.11 8.11 36.89
C HIS A 313 7.87 8.16 38.41
N TRP A 314 8.92 7.97 39.22
CA TRP A 314 8.83 7.92 40.69
C TRP A 314 8.52 9.28 41.35
N ALA A 315 8.83 10.40 40.69
CA ALA A 315 8.63 11.72 41.28
C ALA A 315 7.16 12.18 41.26
N ASN A 316 6.24 11.34 40.78
CA ASN A 316 4.84 11.70 40.57
C ASN A 316 4.67 12.95 39.70
N THR A 317 5.59 13.17 38.76
CA THR A 317 5.64 14.38 37.93
C THR A 317 5.09 14.13 36.54
N ASN A 318 4.21 15.03 36.10
CA ASN A 318 3.93 15.24 34.68
C ASN A 318 5.23 15.70 34.00
N VAL A 319 5.60 15.08 32.88
CA VAL A 319 6.69 15.57 32.02
C VAL A 319 6.12 15.93 30.66
N ALA A 320 6.55 17.05 30.09
CA ALA A 320 6.15 17.45 28.76
C ALA A 320 7.25 18.24 28.08
N ASN A 321 7.40 18.04 26.78
CA ASN A 321 8.32 18.83 25.96
C ASN A 321 7.93 18.79 24.48
N THR A 322 8.59 19.61 23.68
CA THR A 322 8.44 19.63 22.22
C THR A 322 9.73 19.16 21.57
N PHE A 323 9.63 18.24 20.62
CA PHE A 323 10.79 17.58 19.98
C PHE A 323 10.95 18.01 18.53
N ASP A 324 12.20 18.13 18.09
CA ASP A 324 12.51 18.47 16.71
C ASP A 324 12.37 17.26 15.79
N LEU A 325 11.60 17.44 14.72
CA LEU A 325 11.40 16.44 13.67
C LEU A 325 12.09 16.81 12.36
N ASN A 326 12.76 17.96 12.29
CA ASN A 326 13.40 18.46 11.06
C ASN A 326 14.91 18.17 11.02
N ALA A 327 15.31 17.02 11.54
CA ALA A 327 16.68 16.54 11.40
C ALA A 327 17.00 16.27 9.92
N ALA A 328 18.20 16.61 9.45
CA ALA A 328 18.60 16.36 8.06
C ALA A 328 18.65 14.85 7.76
N ALA A 329 18.14 14.46 6.59
CA ALA A 329 18.29 13.09 6.11
C ALA A 329 19.76 12.78 5.73
N PRO A 330 20.24 11.52 5.86
CA PRO A 330 21.60 11.16 5.48
C PRO A 330 21.94 11.41 4.01
N THR A 331 20.92 11.43 3.13
CA THR A 331 21.05 11.71 1.70
C THR A 331 21.25 13.19 1.37
N GLY A 332 21.15 14.10 2.35
CA GLY A 332 21.30 15.54 2.17
C GLY A 332 20.07 16.26 1.61
N SER A 333 18.96 15.56 1.35
CA SER A 333 17.69 16.14 0.88
C SER A 333 16.54 15.83 1.85
N GLY A 334 15.74 16.85 2.19
CA GLY A 334 14.59 16.69 3.09
C GLY A 334 14.97 16.44 4.56
N ASN A 335 14.05 15.83 5.31
CA ASN A 335 14.25 15.49 6.73
C ASN A 335 14.30 13.97 6.94
N TYR A 336 14.93 13.56 8.04
CA TYR A 336 15.20 12.17 8.41
C TYR A 336 13.94 11.29 8.45
N PHE A 337 12.78 11.88 8.78
CA PHE A 337 11.49 11.19 8.91
C PHE A 337 10.59 11.33 7.69
N GLY A 338 11.06 11.86 6.56
CA GLY A 338 10.28 11.94 5.32
C GLY A 338 8.96 12.72 5.44
N ILE A 339 8.88 13.67 6.38
CA ILE A 339 7.69 14.52 6.57
C ILE A 339 7.66 15.56 5.44
N GLU A 340 6.55 15.67 4.72
CA GLU A 340 6.38 16.62 3.63
C GLU A 340 5.55 17.82 4.05
N ARG A 341 6.03 19.04 3.77
CA ARG A 341 5.42 20.28 4.26
C ARG A 341 3.96 20.46 3.82
N GLY A 342 3.62 20.06 2.59
CA GLY A 342 2.30 20.22 1.99
C GLY A 342 1.26 19.17 2.37
N ARG A 343 1.61 18.23 3.28
CA ARG A 343 0.75 17.13 3.70
C ARG A 343 0.21 17.36 5.11
N ASN A 344 -0.83 16.61 5.46
CA ASN A 344 -1.43 16.57 6.79
C ASN A 344 -1.20 15.20 7.42
N TYR A 345 -0.83 15.22 8.70
CA TYR A 345 -0.48 14.04 9.47
C TYR A 345 -1.32 13.94 10.74
N ASN A 346 -1.50 12.71 11.19
CA ASN A 346 -1.97 12.40 12.54
C ASN A 346 -1.07 11.33 13.16
N VAL A 347 -1.27 11.04 14.44
CA VAL A 347 -0.54 9.97 15.13
C VAL A 347 -1.48 9.02 15.85
N ARG A 348 -1.09 7.76 15.96
CA ARG A 348 -1.72 6.74 16.81
C ARG A 348 -0.76 6.36 17.92
N ASP A 349 -1.24 6.22 19.16
CA ASP A 349 -0.42 5.68 20.25
C ASP A 349 -0.63 4.16 20.36
N LEU A 350 0.34 3.39 19.88
CA LEU A 350 0.25 1.94 19.79
C LEU A 350 0.31 1.23 21.15
N VAL A 351 0.76 1.92 22.21
CA VAL A 351 0.76 1.37 23.57
C VAL A 351 -0.46 1.81 24.40
N SER A 352 -1.34 2.65 23.84
CA SER A 352 -2.63 3.01 24.42
C SER A 352 -3.63 1.86 24.39
N GLU A 353 -4.67 1.92 25.22
CA GLU A 353 -5.80 1.00 25.15
C GLU A 353 -6.61 1.12 23.86
N LYS A 354 -6.50 2.25 23.15
CA LYS A 354 -7.19 2.53 21.89
C LYS A 354 -6.19 2.79 20.76
N PRO A 355 -5.36 1.80 20.38
CA PRO A 355 -4.22 2.00 19.49
C PRO A 355 -4.59 2.32 18.03
N THR A 356 -5.85 2.16 17.65
CA THR A 356 -6.37 2.52 16.32
C THR A 356 -6.84 3.97 16.22
N ASN A 357 -7.11 4.61 17.36
CA ASN A 357 -7.61 5.98 17.39
C ASN A 357 -6.48 6.97 17.11
N PHE A 358 -6.82 8.02 16.37
CA PHE A 358 -5.95 9.18 16.26
C PHE A 358 -5.87 9.95 17.57
N VAL A 359 -4.66 10.42 17.90
CA VAL A 359 -4.39 11.20 19.10
C VAL A 359 -4.86 12.64 18.92
N TRP A 360 -4.69 13.23 17.74
CA TRP A 360 -5.14 14.60 17.50
C TRP A 360 -6.56 14.62 16.93
N SER A 361 -7.42 15.45 17.51
CA SER A 361 -8.77 15.72 16.97
C SER A 361 -8.72 16.43 15.62
N THR A 362 -7.65 17.19 15.38
CA THR A 362 -7.37 17.89 14.12
C THR A 362 -5.98 17.50 13.66
N SER A 363 -5.86 17.10 12.39
CA SER A 363 -4.56 16.78 11.81
C SER A 363 -3.63 18.01 11.77
N ARG A 364 -2.33 17.75 11.80
CA ARG A 364 -1.30 18.80 11.76
C ARG A 364 -0.62 18.78 10.41
N THR A 365 -0.28 19.95 9.87
CA THR A 365 0.46 20.02 8.60
C THR A 365 1.90 19.56 8.81
N GLY A 366 2.54 19.05 7.76
CA GLY A 366 3.96 18.73 7.81
C GLY A 366 4.83 19.96 8.05
N ALA A 367 4.41 21.14 7.55
CA ALA A 367 5.08 22.40 7.86
C ALA A 367 5.05 22.69 9.37
N ASP A 368 3.90 22.54 10.01
CA ASP A 368 3.76 22.72 11.46
C ASP A 368 4.62 21.72 12.26
N LEU A 369 4.62 20.44 11.87
CA LEU A 369 5.48 19.44 12.54
C LEU A 369 6.98 19.73 12.40
N LEU A 370 7.43 20.23 11.24
CA LEU A 370 8.84 20.52 11.00
C LEU A 370 9.30 21.83 11.64
N ASP A 371 8.45 22.85 11.62
CA ASP A 371 8.80 24.19 12.12
C ASP A 371 8.61 24.30 13.63
N ASN A 372 7.52 23.74 14.15
CA ASN A 372 7.14 23.87 15.56
C ASN A 372 7.45 22.61 16.37
N GLY A 373 7.69 21.47 15.71
CA GLY A 373 8.00 20.21 16.38
C GLY A 373 6.77 19.45 16.90
N LEU A 374 7.07 18.33 17.56
CA LEU A 374 6.08 17.44 18.16
C LEU A 374 6.02 17.66 19.67
N TYR A 375 4.95 18.31 20.15
CA TYR A 375 4.66 18.37 21.57
C TYR A 375 4.22 17.00 22.10
N VAL A 376 4.80 16.58 23.22
CA VAL A 376 4.49 15.34 23.92
C VAL A 376 4.32 15.65 25.39
N GLY A 377 3.20 15.23 25.97
CA GLY A 377 2.94 15.29 27.40
C GLY A 377 2.69 13.89 27.95
N LEU A 378 3.39 13.55 29.03
CA LEU A 378 3.27 12.29 29.77
C LEU A 378 2.75 12.59 31.20
N PRO A 379 1.42 12.66 31.40
CA PRO A 379 0.85 12.98 32.70
C PRO A 379 0.98 11.81 33.69
N TYR A 380 1.30 12.14 34.94
CA TYR A 380 1.34 11.21 36.07
C TYR A 380 -0.07 10.71 36.42
N LEU A 381 -0.17 9.41 36.72
CA LEU A 381 -1.40 8.79 37.21
C LEU A 381 -1.15 8.10 38.57
N PRO A 382 -1.86 8.50 39.64
CA PRO A 382 -1.65 7.97 40.99
C PRO A 382 -1.96 6.48 41.20
N SER A 383 -2.64 5.80 40.27
CA SER A 383 -3.22 4.47 40.48
C SER A 383 -3.10 3.51 39.29
N GLY A 384 -1.93 3.39 38.66
CA GLY A 384 -1.66 2.31 37.69
C GLY A 384 -2.55 2.31 36.44
N GLY A 385 -3.08 3.46 36.03
CA GLY A 385 -4.02 3.54 34.91
C GLY A 385 -3.42 3.02 33.60
N THR A 386 -4.24 2.27 32.87
CA THR A 386 -3.90 1.49 31.67
C THR A 386 -3.78 2.30 30.38
N ASN A 387 -4.01 3.61 30.46
CA ASN A 387 -4.03 4.58 29.35
C ASN A 387 -2.64 4.99 28.82
N SER A 388 -1.60 4.19 29.11
CA SER A 388 -0.19 4.33 28.70
C SER A 388 0.54 5.66 28.99
N PHE A 389 -0.09 6.70 29.52
CA PHE A 389 0.41 8.09 29.66
C PHE A 389 1.85 8.34 30.17
N GLN A 390 2.60 7.35 30.62
CA GLN A 390 4.02 7.46 31.00
C GLN A 390 4.96 6.91 29.91
N ALA A 391 4.40 6.35 28.84
CA ALA A 391 5.08 5.90 27.63
C ALA A 391 4.16 6.04 26.42
N HIS A 392 4.64 6.69 25.37
CA HIS A 392 3.98 6.74 24.08
C HIS A 392 4.83 6.04 23.04
N LEU A 393 4.18 5.25 22.18
CA LEU A 393 4.77 4.68 20.99
C LEU A 393 3.90 5.12 19.82
N LEU A 394 4.25 6.25 19.24
CA LEU A 394 3.49 6.94 18.23
C LEU A 394 3.82 6.43 16.84
N GLN A 395 2.81 6.01 16.09
CA GLN A 395 2.87 5.85 14.64
C GLN A 395 2.40 7.15 14.00
N ILE A 396 3.21 7.75 13.13
CA ILE A 396 2.77 8.86 12.28
C ILE A 396 2.06 8.30 11.04
N VAL A 397 0.95 8.93 10.68
CA VAL A 397 0.06 8.51 9.60
C VAL A 397 -0.21 9.72 8.71
N ASP A 398 -0.02 9.56 7.39
CA ASP A 398 -0.45 10.55 6.41
C ASP A 398 -1.97 10.46 6.22
N VAL A 399 -2.64 11.57 6.51
CA VAL A 399 -4.10 11.71 6.44
C VAL A 399 -4.51 12.74 5.39
N THR A 400 -3.60 13.12 4.49
CA THR A 400 -3.82 14.12 3.44
C THR A 400 -4.92 13.68 2.48
N ALA A 401 -5.96 14.50 2.32
CA ALA A 401 -6.97 14.27 1.30
C ALA A 401 -6.32 14.22 -0.10
N PRO A 402 -6.66 13.24 -0.95
CA PRO A 402 -6.11 13.19 -2.28
C PRO A 402 -6.70 14.32 -3.12
N THR A 403 -5.90 14.84 -4.05
CA THR A 403 -6.43 15.67 -5.13
C THR A 403 -7.11 14.75 -6.14
N LEU A 404 -8.23 15.17 -6.70
CA LEU A 404 -8.94 14.43 -7.75
C LEU A 404 -9.32 15.39 -8.88
N ASN A 405 -8.75 15.16 -10.06
CA ASN A 405 -8.97 15.98 -11.24
C ASN A 405 -9.56 15.13 -12.38
N PRO A 406 -10.88 15.19 -12.61
CA PRO A 406 -11.52 14.52 -13.73
C PRO A 406 -11.04 15.07 -15.07
N ASN A 407 -10.63 14.18 -15.99
CA ASN A 407 -10.27 14.54 -17.36
C ASN A 407 -11.36 14.02 -18.31
N PHE A 408 -12.55 14.58 -18.16
CA PHE A 408 -13.71 14.20 -18.97
C PHE A 408 -13.76 15.04 -20.25
N PRO A 409 -14.10 14.45 -21.41
CA PRO A 409 -14.41 15.22 -22.61
C PRO A 409 -15.58 16.18 -22.35
N SER A 410 -15.50 17.42 -22.83
CA SER A 410 -16.60 18.39 -22.69
C SER A 410 -17.80 18.07 -23.59
N SER A 411 -17.57 17.32 -24.67
CA SER A 411 -18.60 16.93 -25.65
C SER A 411 -18.41 15.52 -26.18
N ALA A 412 -19.51 14.87 -26.58
CA ALA A 412 -19.53 13.62 -27.31
C ALA A 412 -20.69 13.55 -28.33
N THR A 413 -20.68 12.55 -29.21
CA THR A 413 -21.78 12.32 -30.16
C THR A 413 -22.50 11.01 -29.87
N TYR A 414 -23.74 10.90 -30.34
CA TYR A 414 -24.51 9.66 -30.27
C TYR A 414 -23.71 8.44 -30.77
N GLY A 415 -23.88 7.30 -30.07
CA GLY A 415 -23.25 6.04 -30.43
C GLY A 415 -21.77 5.93 -30.01
N THR A 416 -21.18 6.99 -29.46
CA THR A 416 -19.80 6.94 -28.93
C THR A 416 -19.76 6.34 -27.52
N THR A 417 -18.67 5.62 -27.24
CA THR A 417 -18.30 5.20 -25.88
C THR A 417 -17.05 5.94 -25.46
N LEU A 418 -17.15 6.73 -24.40
CA LEU A 418 -16.04 7.44 -23.79
C LEU A 418 -15.40 6.60 -22.70
N THR A 419 -14.07 6.52 -22.70
CA THR A 419 -13.31 6.01 -21.56
C THR A 419 -13.01 7.16 -20.60
N LEU A 420 -13.65 7.15 -19.44
CA LEU A 420 -13.46 8.16 -18.40
C LEU A 420 -12.12 7.95 -17.70
N SER A 421 -11.43 9.06 -17.46
CA SER A 421 -10.16 9.09 -16.73
C SER A 421 -10.14 10.24 -15.73
N SER A 422 -9.38 10.08 -14.66
CA SER A 422 -9.19 11.09 -13.63
C SER A 422 -7.80 10.92 -13.04
N ALA A 423 -7.06 12.02 -12.92
CA ALA A 423 -5.79 12.03 -12.21
C ALA A 423 -6.04 12.19 -10.71
N ASN A 424 -5.35 11.40 -9.87
CA ASN A 424 -5.43 11.55 -8.42
C ASN A 424 -4.07 11.38 -7.74
N SER A 425 -3.86 12.08 -6.62
CA SER A 425 -2.56 12.05 -5.91
C SER A 425 -2.36 10.85 -4.98
N ALA A 426 -3.38 10.00 -4.79
CA ALA A 426 -3.26 8.77 -4.01
C ALA A 426 -2.81 7.56 -4.86
N ASN A 427 -2.79 7.68 -6.19
CA ASN A 427 -2.52 6.59 -7.13
C ASN A 427 -3.38 5.34 -6.87
N THR A 428 -4.64 5.54 -6.48
CA THR A 428 -5.62 4.46 -6.26
C THR A 428 -6.70 4.45 -7.34
N SER A 429 -7.47 3.37 -7.41
CA SER A 429 -8.62 3.25 -8.31
C SER A 429 -9.63 4.38 -8.10
N VAL A 430 -10.19 4.86 -9.21
CA VAL A 430 -11.26 5.87 -9.25
C VAL A 430 -12.54 5.17 -9.71
N THR A 431 -13.65 5.39 -9.00
CA THR A 431 -14.97 4.94 -9.42
C THR A 431 -15.76 6.10 -10.02
N TYR A 432 -16.66 5.78 -10.95
CA TYR A 432 -17.49 6.76 -11.64
C TYR A 432 -18.96 6.47 -11.41
N SER A 433 -19.76 7.53 -11.25
CA SER A 433 -21.22 7.45 -11.14
C SER A 433 -21.89 8.59 -11.88
N LEU A 434 -23.14 8.37 -12.29
CA LEU A 434 -23.98 9.40 -12.89
C LEU A 434 -24.75 10.11 -11.78
N VAL A 435 -24.54 11.41 -11.62
CA VAL A 435 -25.10 12.18 -10.49
C VAL A 435 -26.07 13.28 -10.92
N GLY A 436 -26.23 13.53 -12.22
CA GLY A 436 -27.18 14.52 -12.71
C GLY A 436 -27.24 14.63 -14.23
N GLY A 437 -28.16 15.46 -14.73
CA GLY A 437 -28.44 15.62 -16.15
C GLY A 437 -29.33 14.50 -16.72
N ASN A 438 -29.18 14.22 -18.01
CA ASN A 438 -29.93 13.21 -18.75
C ASN A 438 -29.34 11.80 -18.55
N THR A 439 -29.35 11.31 -17.31
CA THR A 439 -28.76 10.00 -16.96
C THR A 439 -29.45 8.83 -17.66
N ASN A 440 -30.73 8.97 -18.01
CA ASN A 440 -31.50 7.99 -18.79
C ASN A 440 -31.10 7.91 -20.29
N LYS A 441 -30.27 8.84 -20.77
CA LYS A 441 -29.79 8.91 -22.16
C LYS A 441 -28.38 8.35 -22.35
N VAL A 442 -27.78 7.81 -21.30
CA VAL A 442 -26.43 7.24 -21.31
C VAL A 442 -26.40 5.94 -20.52
N SER A 443 -25.35 5.15 -20.68
CA SER A 443 -25.05 3.99 -19.83
C SER A 443 -23.61 4.07 -19.35
N LEU A 444 -23.39 3.71 -18.08
CA LEU A 444 -22.05 3.71 -17.47
C LEU A 444 -21.75 2.32 -16.93
N SER A 445 -20.66 1.71 -17.41
CA SER A 445 -20.14 0.44 -16.92
C SER A 445 -18.66 0.58 -16.61
N GLY A 446 -18.30 0.50 -15.32
CA GLY A 446 -16.94 0.81 -14.86
C GLY A 446 -16.56 2.25 -15.19
N ASN A 447 -15.59 2.43 -16.09
CA ASN A 447 -15.18 3.73 -16.62
C ASN A 447 -15.62 3.97 -18.07
N GLN A 448 -16.50 3.14 -18.63
CA GLN A 448 -17.00 3.29 -20.00
C GLN A 448 -18.39 3.93 -19.99
N LEU A 449 -18.48 5.14 -20.54
CA LEU A 449 -19.72 5.90 -20.68
C LEU A 449 -20.19 5.87 -22.14
N THR A 450 -21.33 5.24 -22.43
CA THR A 450 -21.90 5.19 -23.78
C THR A 450 -23.06 6.17 -23.94
N ILE A 451 -23.05 6.91 -25.05
CA ILE A 451 -24.10 7.88 -25.39
C ILE A 451 -25.21 7.20 -26.18
N ASN A 452 -26.38 7.05 -25.57
CA ASN A 452 -27.51 6.27 -26.12
C ASN A 452 -28.62 7.14 -26.72
N SER A 453 -28.51 8.47 -26.70
CA SER A 453 -29.46 9.39 -27.34
C SER A 453 -28.75 10.61 -27.92
N GLY A 454 -29.36 11.24 -28.91
CA GLY A 454 -28.73 12.27 -29.73
C GLY A 454 -28.56 13.66 -29.11
N THR A 455 -29.23 14.03 -28.02
CA THR A 455 -28.95 15.33 -27.39
C THR A 455 -29.16 15.29 -25.88
N GLY A 456 -28.30 16.00 -25.17
CA GLY A 456 -28.41 16.18 -23.73
C GLY A 456 -27.08 16.52 -23.08
N SER A 457 -27.05 16.45 -21.76
CA SER A 457 -25.81 16.49 -20.99
C SER A 457 -25.90 15.56 -19.80
N VAL A 458 -24.77 15.02 -19.35
CA VAL A 458 -24.72 14.21 -18.14
C VAL A 458 -23.61 14.71 -17.22
N THR A 459 -23.87 14.74 -15.93
CA THR A 459 -22.86 15.03 -14.92
C THR A 459 -22.35 13.72 -14.34
N VAL A 460 -21.07 13.49 -14.54
CA VAL A 460 -20.33 12.33 -14.03
C VAL A 460 -19.58 12.74 -12.78
N GLN A 461 -19.66 11.94 -11.74
CA GLN A 461 -18.84 12.08 -10.54
C GLN A 461 -17.72 11.05 -10.56
N ALA A 462 -16.50 11.51 -10.33
CA ALA A 462 -15.35 10.68 -10.00
C ALA A 462 -15.22 10.62 -8.47
N VAL A 463 -14.89 9.43 -7.95
CA VAL A 463 -14.68 9.19 -6.52
C VAL A 463 -13.40 8.42 -6.28
N VAL A 464 -12.57 8.96 -5.38
CA VAL A 464 -11.53 8.19 -4.68
C VAL A 464 -12.07 7.87 -3.30
N ALA A 465 -12.20 6.57 -2.99
CA ALA A 465 -12.75 6.13 -1.72
C ALA A 465 -11.91 6.62 -0.53
N ALA A 466 -12.59 6.88 0.58
CA ALA A 466 -11.94 7.04 1.87
C ALA A 466 -11.35 5.71 2.36
N THR A 467 -10.29 5.77 3.14
CA THR A 467 -9.76 4.64 3.91
C THR A 467 -9.97 4.90 5.40
N ALA A 468 -9.56 3.95 6.25
CA ALA A 468 -9.54 4.18 7.69
C ALA A 468 -8.62 5.35 8.11
N ASP A 469 -7.62 5.67 7.27
CA ASP A 469 -6.52 6.58 7.61
C ASP A 469 -6.60 7.89 6.84
N ARG A 470 -7.22 7.89 5.65
CA ARG A 470 -7.24 9.02 4.74
C ARG A 470 -8.68 9.32 4.28
N PRO A 471 -9.13 10.59 4.32
CA PRO A 471 -10.42 10.96 3.72
C PRO A 471 -10.43 10.70 2.21
N GLY A 472 -11.60 10.45 1.66
CA GLY A 472 -11.80 10.30 0.21
C GLY A 472 -11.74 11.65 -0.53
N ALA A 473 -11.89 11.61 -1.84
CA ALA A 473 -12.13 12.80 -2.65
C ALA A 473 -13.22 12.54 -3.67
N THR A 474 -14.02 13.55 -3.93
CA THR A 474 -15.07 13.53 -4.95
C THR A 474 -14.94 14.78 -5.81
N ASN A 475 -15.13 14.61 -7.12
CA ASN A 475 -15.18 15.72 -8.05
C ASN A 475 -16.07 15.35 -9.24
N SER A 476 -16.65 16.33 -9.91
CA SER A 476 -17.63 16.09 -10.97
C SER A 476 -17.33 16.93 -12.20
N GLY A 477 -17.72 16.42 -13.36
CA GLY A 477 -17.67 17.15 -14.63
C GLY A 477 -18.89 16.83 -15.48
N THR A 478 -19.27 17.78 -16.34
CA THR A 478 -20.43 17.65 -17.23
C THR A 478 -19.95 17.38 -18.65
N ILE A 479 -20.59 16.40 -19.29
CA ILE A 479 -20.34 16.02 -20.67
C ILE A 479 -21.61 16.32 -21.45
N ALA A 480 -21.53 17.26 -22.40
CA ALA A 480 -22.61 17.50 -23.35
C ALA A 480 -22.57 16.47 -24.47
N PHE A 481 -23.70 16.15 -25.07
CA PHE A 481 -23.72 15.31 -26.25
C PHE A 481 -24.71 15.77 -27.31
N THR A 482 -24.32 15.54 -28.56
CA THR A 482 -25.03 15.98 -29.76
C THR A 482 -25.28 14.81 -30.71
N LYS A 483 -26.12 15.07 -31.72
CA LYS A 483 -26.50 14.06 -32.71
C LYS A 483 -25.26 13.67 -33.53
N ALA A 484 -25.21 12.42 -33.96
CA ALA A 484 -24.19 11.96 -34.89
C ALA A 484 -24.50 12.47 -36.31
N THR A 485 -23.46 12.66 -37.13
CA THR A 485 -23.62 12.89 -38.56
C THR A 485 -23.94 11.58 -39.28
N GLN A 486 -24.60 11.67 -40.42
CA GLN A 486 -24.86 10.55 -41.32
C GLN A 486 -24.57 10.95 -42.76
N THR A 487 -24.29 9.96 -43.61
CA THR A 487 -23.88 10.15 -45.00
C THR A 487 -24.68 9.24 -45.91
N ILE A 488 -25.23 9.80 -47.00
CA ILE A 488 -25.95 9.07 -48.04
C ILE A 488 -24.98 8.63 -49.13
N THR A 489 -25.07 7.37 -49.54
CA THR A 489 -24.48 6.84 -50.77
C THR A 489 -25.61 6.53 -51.75
N PHE A 490 -25.61 7.21 -52.89
CA PHE A 490 -26.59 7.01 -53.95
C PHE A 490 -25.93 7.16 -55.32
N GLY A 491 -26.07 6.12 -56.14
CA GLY A 491 -25.61 6.10 -57.52
C GLY A 491 -26.75 5.72 -58.46
N LEU A 492 -26.76 6.35 -59.64
CA LEU A 492 -27.70 6.03 -60.71
C LEU A 492 -26.91 5.43 -61.88
N SER A 493 -27.05 4.12 -62.10
CA SER A 493 -26.37 3.41 -63.18
C SER A 493 -27.30 2.40 -63.87
N PRO A 494 -27.50 2.49 -65.20
CA PRO A 494 -27.07 3.61 -66.05
C PRO A 494 -27.85 4.89 -65.71
N ASN A 495 -27.23 6.05 -65.95
CA ASN A 495 -27.85 7.37 -65.82
C ASN A 495 -28.61 7.82 -67.09
N THR A 496 -28.75 6.91 -68.06
CA THR A 496 -29.54 7.07 -69.27
C THR A 496 -30.60 5.97 -69.39
N ALA A 497 -31.70 6.24 -70.09
CA ALA A 497 -32.77 5.29 -70.38
C ALA A 497 -33.45 5.60 -71.71
N LEU A 498 -34.18 4.63 -72.27
CA LEU A 498 -35.08 4.83 -73.41
C LEU A 498 -36.54 4.80 -72.97
N VAL A 499 -37.40 5.54 -73.66
CA VAL A 499 -38.85 5.41 -73.47
C VAL A 499 -39.26 3.97 -73.78
N GLY A 500 -39.90 3.29 -72.81
CA GLY A 500 -40.24 1.87 -72.88
C GLY A 500 -39.28 0.93 -72.13
N ASP A 501 -38.17 1.44 -71.59
CA ASP A 501 -37.30 0.67 -70.69
C ASP A 501 -38.09 0.15 -69.48
N PRO A 502 -37.81 -1.08 -69.01
CA PRO A 502 -38.41 -1.60 -67.78
C PRO A 502 -38.03 -0.73 -66.57
N SER A 503 -38.88 -0.76 -65.54
CA SER A 503 -38.62 -0.06 -64.29
C SER A 503 -37.33 -0.55 -63.62
N ARG A 504 -36.60 0.35 -62.97
CA ARG A 504 -35.32 0.07 -62.31
C ARG A 504 -35.44 0.17 -60.80
N THR A 505 -34.90 -0.79 -60.07
CA THR A 505 -34.75 -0.66 -58.60
C THR A 505 -33.52 0.19 -58.30
N LEU A 506 -33.73 1.29 -57.58
CA LEU A 506 -32.67 2.18 -57.10
C LEU A 506 -32.18 1.73 -55.73
N ILE A 507 -30.88 1.89 -55.50
CA ILE A 507 -30.24 1.58 -54.22
C ILE A 507 -29.64 2.88 -53.70
N ALA A 508 -30.23 3.39 -52.61
CA ALA A 508 -29.65 4.44 -51.79
C ALA A 508 -29.49 3.89 -50.38
N THR A 509 -28.35 4.14 -49.77
CA THR A 509 -28.05 3.73 -48.39
C THR A 509 -27.56 4.94 -47.61
N SER A 510 -27.92 5.05 -46.34
CA SER A 510 -27.33 6.02 -45.40
C SER A 510 -26.55 5.24 -44.34
N VAL A 511 -25.33 5.67 -44.00
CA VAL A 511 -24.60 5.16 -42.83
C VAL A 511 -25.17 5.88 -41.61
N PRO A 512 -25.85 5.18 -40.68
CA PRO A 512 -25.50 3.85 -40.13
C PRO A 512 -26.34 2.62 -40.57
N GLY A 513 -27.16 2.73 -41.63
CA GLY A 513 -28.08 1.68 -42.09
C GLY A 513 -29.51 2.18 -42.27
N ARG A 514 -29.70 3.49 -42.43
CA ARG A 514 -31.02 4.11 -42.69
C ARG A 514 -31.31 4.10 -44.19
N THR A 515 -32.60 4.11 -44.53
CA THR A 515 -33.07 4.12 -45.93
C THR A 515 -33.40 5.55 -46.37
N PRO A 516 -32.64 6.14 -47.30
CA PRO A 516 -32.96 7.46 -47.85
C PRO A 516 -34.25 7.45 -48.65
N THR A 517 -34.97 8.57 -48.66
CA THR A 517 -36.13 8.81 -49.52
C THR A 517 -35.68 9.28 -50.89
N LEU A 518 -36.21 8.67 -51.94
CA LEU A 518 -35.89 8.98 -53.33
C LEU A 518 -37.03 9.77 -53.99
N THR A 519 -36.69 10.88 -54.64
CA THR A 519 -37.65 11.75 -55.33
C THR A 519 -37.16 12.13 -56.72
N SER A 520 -38.07 12.31 -57.67
CA SER A 520 -37.78 12.84 -59.01
C SER A 520 -38.25 14.28 -59.11
N SER A 521 -37.42 15.17 -59.65
CA SER A 521 -37.79 16.57 -59.89
C SER A 521 -38.86 16.72 -60.98
N GLN A 522 -38.98 15.74 -61.87
CA GLN A 522 -39.95 15.73 -62.96
C GLN A 522 -40.60 14.34 -63.14
N PRO A 523 -41.65 14.02 -62.35
CA PRO A 523 -42.34 12.73 -62.41
C PRO A 523 -42.91 12.38 -63.78
N SER A 524 -43.23 13.36 -64.64
CA SER A 524 -43.70 13.14 -66.01
C SER A 524 -42.63 12.56 -66.94
N VAL A 525 -41.34 12.72 -66.62
CA VAL A 525 -40.20 12.13 -67.35
C VAL A 525 -39.84 10.78 -66.74
N ALA A 526 -39.65 10.74 -65.41
CA ALA A 526 -39.52 9.51 -64.66
C ALA A 526 -40.08 9.65 -63.25
N SER A 527 -40.92 8.71 -62.81
CA SER A 527 -41.56 8.71 -61.49
C SER A 527 -40.93 7.66 -60.57
N ILE A 528 -40.97 7.89 -59.25
CA ILE A 528 -40.45 6.94 -58.25
C ILE A 528 -41.58 6.53 -57.32
N THR A 529 -41.74 5.22 -57.12
CA THR A 529 -42.62 4.63 -56.11
C THR A 529 -41.80 3.68 -55.24
N GLY A 530 -41.68 3.98 -53.94
CA GLY A 530 -40.74 3.26 -53.07
C GLY A 530 -39.30 3.50 -53.52
N ASN A 531 -38.62 2.43 -53.95
CA ASN A 531 -37.29 2.50 -54.57
C ASN A 531 -37.30 2.16 -56.07
N THR A 532 -38.47 2.04 -56.69
CA THR A 532 -38.60 1.69 -58.11
C THR A 532 -38.78 2.95 -58.97
N LEU A 533 -37.88 3.14 -59.92
CA LEU A 533 -37.89 4.18 -60.93
C LEU A 533 -38.64 3.70 -62.18
N TYR A 534 -39.64 4.45 -62.62
CA TYR A 534 -40.43 4.21 -63.84
C TYR A 534 -40.09 5.27 -64.89
N ILE A 535 -39.90 4.84 -66.13
CA ILE A 535 -39.58 5.70 -67.26
C ILE A 535 -40.87 6.03 -68.02
N ASN A 536 -41.24 7.32 -68.09
CA ASN A 536 -42.56 7.76 -68.58
C ASN A 536 -42.47 8.47 -69.93
N ALA A 537 -41.49 9.36 -70.10
CA ALA A 537 -41.32 10.15 -71.34
C ALA A 537 -39.87 10.55 -71.56
N ALA A 538 -39.53 10.91 -72.79
CA ALA A 538 -38.23 11.48 -73.12
C ALA A 538 -38.04 12.85 -72.42
N GLY A 539 -36.83 13.12 -71.93
CA GLY A 539 -36.49 14.32 -71.17
C GLY A 539 -35.35 14.08 -70.20
N SER A 540 -35.06 15.06 -69.34
CA SER A 540 -34.07 14.93 -68.27
C SER A 540 -34.71 15.23 -66.93
N THR A 541 -34.43 14.42 -65.91
CA THR A 541 -34.92 14.64 -64.54
C THR A 541 -33.82 14.38 -63.52
N THR A 542 -33.85 15.09 -62.40
CA THR A 542 -32.93 14.86 -61.29
C THR A 542 -33.60 13.94 -60.27
N ILE A 543 -32.90 12.85 -59.94
CA ILE A 543 -33.26 11.93 -58.87
C ILE A 543 -32.47 12.31 -57.61
N SER A 544 -33.16 12.65 -56.53
CA SER A 544 -32.56 13.06 -55.25
C SER A 544 -32.77 12.00 -54.19
N ALA A 545 -31.70 11.61 -53.49
CA ALA A 545 -31.74 10.82 -52.27
C ALA A 545 -31.57 11.74 -51.05
N SER A 546 -32.52 11.70 -50.12
CA SER A 546 -32.52 12.54 -48.91
C SER A 546 -32.81 11.73 -47.64
N ASP A 547 -32.17 12.10 -46.53
CA ASP A 547 -32.43 11.55 -45.20
C ASP A 547 -32.48 12.71 -44.18
N PRO A 548 -33.66 13.05 -43.64
CA PRO A 548 -33.82 14.17 -42.70
C PRO A 548 -33.23 13.89 -41.30
N GLY A 549 -32.73 12.69 -41.03
CA GLY A 549 -32.25 12.28 -39.72
C GLY A 549 -33.37 11.89 -38.76
N ASP A 550 -33.05 11.82 -37.47
CA ASP A 550 -33.98 11.44 -36.39
C ASP A 550 -33.54 12.03 -35.04
N GLU A 551 -33.96 11.44 -33.91
CA GLU A 551 -33.53 11.86 -32.57
C GLU A 551 -32.01 11.77 -32.38
N ASN A 552 -31.33 10.86 -33.09
CA ASN A 552 -29.94 10.48 -32.88
C ASN A 552 -28.99 10.97 -33.97
N TYR A 553 -29.50 11.18 -35.18
CA TYR A 553 -28.73 11.60 -36.35
C TYR A 553 -29.19 12.96 -36.89
N LEU A 554 -28.22 13.79 -37.29
CA LEU A 554 -28.47 15.03 -38.03
C LEU A 554 -28.98 14.72 -39.45
N PRO A 555 -29.69 15.65 -40.12
CA PRO A 555 -29.98 15.51 -41.56
C PRO A 555 -28.70 15.26 -42.37
N ALA A 556 -28.75 14.33 -43.31
CA ALA A 556 -27.66 14.12 -44.26
C ALA A 556 -27.76 15.11 -45.42
N GLU A 557 -26.62 15.46 -46.01
CA GLU A 557 -26.58 16.18 -47.29
C GLU A 557 -27.21 15.30 -48.39
N ALA A 558 -28.16 15.87 -49.14
CA ALA A 558 -28.87 15.13 -50.18
C ALA A 558 -27.95 14.85 -51.38
N VAL A 559 -28.01 13.63 -51.93
CA VAL A 559 -27.24 13.23 -53.11
C VAL A 559 -28.14 13.20 -54.32
N THR A 560 -27.79 13.95 -55.37
CA THR A 560 -28.60 14.08 -56.58
C THR A 560 -27.91 13.46 -57.80
N GLN A 561 -28.66 12.77 -58.65
CA GLN A 561 -28.19 12.18 -59.90
C GLN A 561 -29.11 12.56 -61.05
N THR A 562 -28.56 12.92 -62.20
CA THR A 562 -29.37 13.25 -63.38
C THR A 562 -29.65 12.00 -64.20
N LEU A 563 -30.92 11.74 -64.50
CA LEU A 563 -31.37 10.74 -65.46
C LEU A 563 -31.71 11.42 -66.79
N THR A 564 -31.16 10.92 -67.88
CA THR A 564 -31.53 11.36 -69.24
C THR A 564 -32.29 10.26 -69.96
N VAL A 565 -33.53 10.53 -70.34
CA VAL A 565 -34.38 9.61 -71.10
C VAL A 565 -34.45 10.08 -72.55
N THR A 566 -34.02 9.26 -73.49
CA THR A 566 -34.16 9.55 -74.92
C THR A 566 -35.36 8.83 -75.50
N ALA A 567 -35.98 9.40 -76.54
CA ALA A 567 -36.98 8.68 -77.32
C ALA A 567 -36.32 7.46 -77.98
N ALA A 568 -37.05 6.36 -78.12
CA ALA A 568 -36.59 5.26 -78.94
C ALA A 568 -36.50 5.74 -80.39
N ASP A 569 -35.29 5.70 -80.96
CA ASP A 569 -35.09 5.97 -82.38
C ASP A 569 -35.47 4.70 -83.14
N PHE A 570 -36.55 4.77 -83.93
CA PHE A 570 -36.82 3.73 -84.89
C PHE A 570 -35.80 3.92 -86.01
N ALA A 571 -34.71 3.15 -85.97
CA ALA A 571 -33.81 3.04 -87.10
C ALA A 571 -34.67 2.70 -88.33
N SER A 572 -34.75 3.65 -89.27
CA SER A 572 -35.41 3.44 -90.54
C SER A 572 -34.71 2.28 -91.23
N LEU A 573 -35.31 1.09 -91.17
CA LEU A 573 -34.89 -0.07 -91.96
C LEU A 573 -35.10 0.18 -93.47
N TRP A 574 -35.70 1.31 -93.83
CA TRP A 574 -36.06 1.71 -95.18
C TRP A 574 -35.13 2.85 -95.63
N GLY A 575 -34.17 2.55 -96.50
CA GLY A 575 -33.40 3.58 -97.19
C GLY A 575 -34.32 4.43 -98.06
N ASN A 576 -34.54 5.69 -97.70
CA ASN A 576 -35.33 6.69 -98.44
C ASN A 576 -36.78 6.31 -98.79
N GLN A 577 -37.42 5.40 -98.04
CA GLN A 577 -38.83 5.07 -98.21
C GLN A 577 -39.62 5.24 -96.91
N THR A 578 -40.84 5.77 -97.02
CA THR A 578 -41.83 5.87 -95.93
C THR A 578 -42.77 4.65 -95.92
N PRO A 579 -43.48 4.36 -94.82
CA PRO A 579 -44.44 3.25 -94.74
C PRO A 579 -45.54 3.24 -95.81
N ALA A 580 -45.81 4.40 -96.44
CA ALA A 580 -46.81 4.60 -97.48
C ALA A 580 -46.22 4.56 -98.91
N SER A 581 -44.93 4.30 -99.07
CA SER A 581 -44.27 4.31 -100.38
C SER A 581 -44.73 3.11 -101.21
N ASP A 582 -45.02 3.36 -102.48
CA ASP A 582 -45.32 2.37 -103.51
C ASP A 582 -44.36 2.65 -104.68
N ALA A 583 -43.14 2.13 -104.58
CA ALA A 583 -42.07 2.47 -105.51
C ALA A 583 -42.19 1.74 -106.87
N ASN A 584 -42.95 0.64 -106.91
CA ASN A 584 -43.19 -0.16 -108.12
C ASN A 584 -44.52 0.22 -108.81
N GLY A 585 -45.41 0.96 -108.14
CA GLY A 585 -46.66 1.49 -108.67
C GLY A 585 -47.80 0.47 -108.73
N ASP A 586 -47.75 -0.60 -107.93
CA ASP A 586 -48.74 -1.68 -107.94
C ASP A 586 -49.92 -1.46 -106.97
N GLY A 587 -49.87 -0.40 -106.16
CA GLY A 587 -50.90 0.00 -105.21
C GLY A 587 -50.75 -0.58 -103.80
N VAL A 588 -49.69 -1.36 -103.51
CA VAL A 588 -49.45 -1.94 -102.19
C VAL A 588 -48.37 -1.14 -101.44
N PRO A 589 -48.66 -0.54 -100.27
CA PRO A 589 -47.65 0.20 -99.51
C PRO A 589 -46.52 -0.72 -99.00
N ALA A 590 -45.28 -0.23 -99.03
CA ALA A 590 -44.07 -0.96 -98.60
C ALA A 590 -44.17 -1.60 -97.20
N LEU A 591 -44.95 -1.02 -96.28
CA LEU A 591 -45.21 -1.61 -94.96
C LEU A 591 -46.02 -2.92 -95.04
N VAL A 592 -46.98 -3.00 -95.96
CA VAL A 592 -47.82 -4.20 -96.18
C VAL A 592 -47.00 -5.30 -96.85
N GLU A 593 -46.11 -4.93 -97.79
CA GLU A 593 -45.19 -5.88 -98.43
C GLU A 593 -44.23 -6.53 -97.42
N TYR A 594 -43.67 -5.73 -96.50
CA TYR A 594 -42.80 -6.24 -95.43
C TYR A 594 -43.53 -7.18 -94.47
N ALA A 595 -44.74 -6.81 -94.05
CA ALA A 595 -45.55 -7.59 -93.12
C ALA A 595 -45.96 -8.96 -93.70
N LEU A 596 -45.99 -9.08 -95.03
CA LEU A 596 -46.25 -10.33 -95.78
C LEU A 596 -44.97 -11.06 -96.19
N GLY A 597 -43.78 -10.58 -95.80
CA GLY A 597 -42.49 -11.23 -96.06
C GLY A 597 -41.91 -10.98 -97.46
N GLY A 598 -42.42 -9.99 -98.20
CA GLY A 598 -41.94 -9.59 -99.53
C GLY A 598 -40.74 -8.62 -99.49
N ASN A 599 -39.99 -8.56 -100.60
CA ASN A 599 -38.94 -7.58 -100.85
C ASN A 599 -39.60 -6.37 -101.57
N PRO A 600 -39.26 -5.09 -101.27
CA PRO A 600 -40.06 -3.92 -101.67
C PRO A 600 -39.96 -3.52 -103.16
N ASN A 601 -39.69 -4.48 -104.04
CA ASN A 601 -39.55 -4.31 -105.49
C ASN A 601 -40.06 -5.55 -106.29
N SER A 602 -40.82 -6.47 -105.69
CA SER A 602 -41.37 -7.63 -106.42
C SER A 602 -42.85 -7.42 -106.78
N ASN A 603 -43.23 -7.78 -108.01
CA ASN A 603 -44.63 -7.78 -108.46
C ASN A 603 -45.41 -8.85 -107.67
N ASN A 604 -46.21 -8.41 -106.71
CA ASN A 604 -46.89 -9.29 -105.76
C ASN A 604 -48.39 -9.47 -106.05
N LEU A 605 -48.84 -9.23 -107.29
CA LEU A 605 -50.24 -9.40 -107.74
C LEU A 605 -50.82 -10.82 -107.57
N GLY A 606 -50.03 -11.80 -107.11
CA GLY A 606 -50.47 -13.17 -106.84
C GLY A 606 -50.54 -13.57 -105.35
N VAL A 607 -50.28 -12.66 -104.40
CA VAL A 607 -50.19 -12.98 -102.95
C VAL A 607 -51.26 -12.26 -102.11
N LEU A 608 -52.15 -11.50 -102.74
CA LEU A 608 -53.33 -10.92 -102.10
C LEU A 608 -54.56 -11.80 -102.42
N PRO A 609 -55.47 -12.06 -101.44
CA PRO A 609 -56.75 -12.72 -101.71
C PRO A 609 -57.69 -11.88 -102.59
#